data_AF-A0A847N9N5-F1
#
_entry.id   AF-A0A847N9N5-F1
#
_cell.length_a   1.000
_cell.length_b   1.000
_cell.length_c   1.000
_cell.angle_alpha   90.00
_cell.angle_beta   90.00
_cell.angle_gamma   90.00
#
_symmetry.space_group_name_H-M   'P 1'
#
loop_
_entity.id
_entity.type
_entity.pdbx_description
1 polymer ?
#
loop_
_entity_poly.entity_id
_entity_poly.type
_entity_poly.pdbx_seq_one_letter_code
_entity_poly.pdbx_strand_id
1 'polypeptide(L)'
;MIELIKNLINSLIYVIIVAFIVSNLPIFKKIIQKDAFKKSDLLILSVIFAVFGIISTYTGTNVFGAIANTRIIGVMTGGIICGPFVGIVSGIIAGVHRFLYDIGGITSLPCAISTILTGFLSALIHKKGFRYQKWLYGLAGGIIIESIEMLLILLMSKPFSSALAIVKSIYVPMSFTNALGICILILLIQNSFKEKEQMAAMQAQLALEIANKTLPYFREINGDSLKKVCTIIKDSTGAAAVSITDKTKILAHVGLGSDHHIDGDPIQTFATKQVINNGQMRIMNSPEEIECSLEGCQLKSGLIVPLKEKDEIIGTLKLYFAKRNGISFTHEKLAIGLSQLISTQIEISKVGKLEELAAKAEIKALQAQINQHFLFNALNTIIA
;
A
#
# COMPACT_ATOMS: atom_id res chain seq x y z
N MET A 1 0.34 6.36 -45.34
CA MET A 1 -0.37 6.94 -44.16
C MET A 1 -1.12 5.87 -43.37
N ILE A 2 -2.00 5.06 -44.00
CA ILE A 2 -2.75 3.99 -43.31
C ILE A 2 -1.82 2.96 -42.63
N GLU A 3 -0.76 2.53 -43.32
CA GLU A 3 0.22 1.57 -42.77
C GLU A 3 1.00 2.14 -41.57
N LEU A 4 1.37 3.42 -41.63
CA LEU A 4 2.01 4.13 -40.51
C LEU A 4 1.08 4.19 -39.30
N ILE A 5 -0.20 4.54 -39.50
CA ILE A 5 -1.20 4.55 -38.42
C ILE A 5 -1.36 3.15 -37.82
N LYS A 6 -1.47 2.11 -38.66
CA LYS A 6 -1.56 0.72 -38.21
C LYS A 6 -0.35 0.32 -37.36
N ASN A 7 0.85 0.67 -37.78
CA ASN A 7 2.06 0.31 -37.05
C ASN A 7 2.24 1.10 -35.75
N LEU A 8 1.81 2.37 -35.72
CA LEU A 8 1.79 3.17 -34.48
C LEU A 8 0.73 2.64 -33.50
N ILE A 9 -0.43 2.18 -33.98
CA ILE A 9 -1.41 1.50 -33.15
C ILE A 9 -0.84 0.17 -32.59
N ASN A 10 -0.16 -0.63 -33.40
CA ASN A 10 0.51 -1.84 -32.92
C ASN A 10 1.56 -1.51 -31.84
N SER A 11 2.34 -0.45 -32.06
CA SER A 11 3.31 0.07 -31.08
C SER A 11 2.64 0.48 -29.77
N LEU A 12 1.45 1.08 -29.84
CA LEU A 12 0.65 1.43 -28.67
C LEU A 12 0.17 0.18 -27.91
N ILE A 13 -0.24 -0.88 -28.63
CA ILE A 13 -0.64 -2.15 -28.00
C ILE A 13 0.53 -2.77 -27.24
N TYR A 14 1.73 -2.80 -27.83
CA TYR A 14 2.93 -3.31 -27.15
C TYR A 14 3.25 -2.50 -25.89
N VAL A 15 3.17 -1.18 -25.99
CA VAL A 15 3.30 -0.25 -24.85
C VAL A 15 2.30 -0.59 -23.74
N ILE A 16 1.04 -0.83 -24.06
CA ILE A 16 0.00 -1.18 -23.07
C ILE A 16 0.28 -2.55 -22.44
N ILE A 17 0.68 -3.56 -23.22
CA ILE A 17 1.00 -4.89 -22.71
C ILE A 17 2.21 -4.83 -21.77
N VAL A 18 3.29 -4.17 -22.18
CA VAL A 18 4.49 -3.99 -21.34
C VAL A 18 4.14 -3.24 -20.06
N ALA A 19 3.32 -2.18 -20.16
CA ALA A 19 2.85 -1.44 -19.00
C ALA A 19 2.04 -2.31 -18.03
N PHE A 20 1.15 -3.16 -18.55
CA PHE A 20 0.36 -4.08 -17.75
C PHE A 20 1.23 -5.14 -17.06
N ILE A 21 2.24 -5.68 -17.75
CA ILE A 21 3.19 -6.62 -17.16
C ILE A 21 3.96 -5.93 -16.03
N VAL A 22 4.52 -4.75 -16.30
CA VAL A 22 5.29 -3.97 -15.33
C VAL A 22 4.43 -3.59 -14.11
N SER A 23 3.18 -3.16 -14.31
CA SER A 23 2.28 -2.79 -13.22
C SER A 23 1.92 -3.98 -12.32
N ASN A 24 2.01 -5.20 -12.86
CA ASN A 24 1.77 -6.43 -12.14
C ASN A 24 3.02 -7.05 -11.49
N LEU A 25 4.22 -6.53 -11.75
CA LEU A 25 5.45 -7.03 -11.13
C LEU A 25 5.41 -6.83 -9.61
N PRO A 26 5.84 -7.84 -8.80
CA PRO A 26 5.86 -7.73 -7.35
C PRO A 26 6.67 -6.54 -6.84
N ILE A 27 7.79 -6.22 -7.51
CA ILE A 27 8.65 -5.10 -7.13
C ILE A 27 7.96 -3.74 -7.34
N PHE A 28 7.20 -3.60 -8.43
CA PHE A 28 6.46 -2.39 -8.74
C PHE A 28 5.31 -2.19 -7.75
N LYS A 29 4.52 -3.25 -7.50
CA LYS A 29 3.46 -3.25 -6.48
C LYS A 29 4.03 -2.90 -5.10
N LYS A 30 5.13 -3.52 -4.68
CA LYS A 30 5.78 -3.26 -3.39
C LYS A 30 6.25 -1.80 -3.26
N ILE A 31 6.76 -1.19 -4.32
CA ILE A 31 7.18 0.22 -4.32
C ILE A 31 5.96 1.15 -4.23
N ILE A 32 4.95 0.93 -5.08
CA ILE A 32 3.69 1.71 -5.09
C ILE A 32 2.94 1.63 -3.75
N GLN A 33 3.06 0.50 -3.04
CA GLN A 33 2.45 0.31 -1.74
C GLN A 33 3.14 1.06 -0.59
N LYS A 34 4.30 1.69 -0.80
CA LYS A 34 4.93 2.53 0.22
C LYS A 34 4.22 3.88 0.36
N ASP A 35 4.30 4.47 1.55
CA ASP A 35 3.75 5.81 1.82
C ASP A 35 4.67 6.93 1.29
N ALA A 36 5.98 6.66 1.24
CA ALA A 36 6.97 7.54 0.65
C ALA A 36 8.03 6.74 -0.12
N PHE A 37 8.46 7.26 -1.27
CA PHE A 37 9.50 6.63 -2.07
C PHE A 37 10.89 6.93 -1.51
N LYS A 38 11.68 5.88 -1.27
CA LYS A 38 13.12 6.03 -0.97
C LYS A 38 13.87 6.38 -2.25
N LYS A 39 15.09 6.92 -2.12
CA LYS A 39 15.97 7.20 -3.28
C LYS A 39 16.19 5.96 -4.17
N SER A 40 16.31 4.77 -3.56
CA SER A 40 16.41 3.50 -4.28
C SER A 40 15.16 3.18 -5.10
N ASP A 41 13.98 3.48 -4.56
CA ASP A 41 12.69 3.24 -5.24
C ASP A 41 12.55 4.16 -6.45
N LEU A 42 12.91 5.43 -6.29
CA LEU A 42 12.92 6.41 -7.37
C LEU A 42 13.89 6.01 -8.49
N LEU A 43 15.06 5.46 -8.16
CA LEU A 43 16.02 4.97 -9.15
C LEU A 43 15.48 3.76 -9.92
N ILE A 44 14.89 2.78 -9.21
CA ILE A 44 14.26 1.61 -9.85
C ILE A 44 13.13 2.05 -10.80
N LEU A 45 12.24 2.95 -10.34
CA LEU A 45 11.17 3.49 -11.17
C LEU A 45 11.72 4.23 -12.40
N SER A 46 12.79 5.02 -12.23
CA SER A 46 13.45 5.73 -13.35
C SER A 46 13.95 4.75 -14.41
N VAL A 47 14.58 3.65 -14.00
CA VAL A 47 15.06 2.61 -14.91
C VAL A 47 13.89 1.92 -15.61
N ILE A 48 12.81 1.59 -14.89
CA ILE A 48 11.61 0.96 -15.47
C ILE A 48 11.02 1.83 -16.57
N PHE A 49 10.79 3.13 -16.30
CA PHE A 49 10.22 4.05 -17.30
C PHE A 49 11.20 4.39 -18.43
N ALA A 50 12.51 4.36 -18.18
CA ALA A 50 13.52 4.48 -19.22
C ALA A 50 13.50 3.28 -20.17
N VAL A 51 13.46 2.06 -19.63
CA VAL A 51 13.36 0.81 -20.41
C VAL A 51 12.11 0.83 -21.29
N PHE A 52 11.01 1.38 -20.79
CA PHE A 52 9.81 1.58 -21.58
C PHE A 52 10.07 2.44 -22.83
N GLY A 53 10.70 3.60 -22.65
CA GLY A 53 11.07 4.48 -23.77
C GLY A 53 12.09 3.84 -24.73
N ILE A 54 13.02 3.05 -24.20
CA ILE A 54 13.99 2.29 -24.99
C ILE A 54 13.26 1.29 -25.88
N ILE A 55 12.41 0.43 -25.31
CA ILE A 55 11.60 -0.56 -26.06
C ILE A 55 10.78 0.13 -27.15
N SER A 56 10.11 1.25 -26.82
CA SER A 56 9.34 2.04 -27.78
C SER A 56 10.16 2.58 -28.96
N THR A 57 11.48 2.70 -28.83
CA THR A 57 12.37 3.08 -29.93
C THR A 57 12.59 1.92 -30.89
N TYR A 58 12.77 0.70 -30.36
CA TYR A 58 12.96 -0.52 -31.16
C TYR A 58 11.67 -0.97 -31.85
N THR A 59 10.50 -0.72 -31.25
CA THR A 59 9.21 -1.02 -31.87
C THR A 59 8.75 0.06 -32.85
N GLY A 60 9.50 1.15 -32.97
CA GLY A 60 9.18 2.27 -33.85
C GLY A 60 9.31 1.92 -35.33
N THR A 61 8.61 2.66 -36.19
CA THR A 61 8.65 2.46 -37.64
C THR A 61 9.49 3.47 -38.35
N ASN A 62 10.32 3.00 -39.29
CA ASN A 62 11.11 3.88 -40.14
C ASN A 62 10.22 4.55 -41.20
N VAL A 63 10.28 5.88 -41.25
CA VAL A 63 9.59 6.76 -42.18
C VAL A 63 10.61 7.76 -42.70
N PHE A 64 11.03 7.61 -43.96
CA PHE A 64 12.03 8.47 -44.60
C PHE A 64 13.35 8.63 -43.81
N GLY A 65 13.83 7.55 -43.18
CA GLY A 65 15.05 7.58 -42.36
C GLY A 65 14.84 8.11 -40.94
N ALA A 66 13.60 8.46 -40.55
CA ALA A 66 13.23 8.84 -39.21
C ALA A 66 12.43 7.72 -38.51
N ILE A 67 12.58 7.56 -37.22
CA ILE A 67 11.86 6.53 -36.46
C ILE A 67 10.62 7.16 -35.80
N ALA A 68 9.45 6.93 -36.38
CA ALA A 68 8.17 7.25 -35.73
C ALA A 68 7.95 6.28 -34.57
N ASN A 69 7.85 6.80 -33.35
CA ASN A 69 7.96 6.00 -32.14
C ASN A 69 7.01 6.48 -31.04
N THR A 70 6.96 5.72 -29.95
CA THR A 70 6.09 6.02 -28.80
C THR A 70 6.87 6.27 -27.50
N ARG A 71 8.13 6.70 -27.60
CA ARG A 71 9.09 6.79 -26.49
C ARG A 71 8.63 7.68 -25.34
N ILE A 72 8.03 8.82 -25.67
CA ILE A 72 7.67 9.82 -24.66
C ILE A 72 6.59 9.33 -23.69
N ILE A 73 5.85 8.26 -24.04
CA ILE A 73 4.79 7.70 -23.19
C ILE A 73 5.32 7.33 -21.80
N GLY A 74 6.42 6.55 -21.76
CA GLY A 74 7.00 6.10 -20.50
C GLY A 74 7.57 7.25 -19.68
N VAL A 75 8.36 8.12 -20.33
CA VAL A 75 9.06 9.24 -19.68
C VAL A 75 8.05 10.24 -19.09
N MET A 76 7.07 10.68 -19.89
CA MET A 76 6.05 11.65 -19.45
C MET A 76 5.21 11.09 -18.31
N THR A 77 4.77 9.83 -18.44
CA THR A 77 3.94 9.18 -17.42
C THR A 77 4.71 8.99 -16.11
N GLY A 78 5.96 8.52 -16.19
CA GLY A 78 6.83 8.35 -15.03
C GLY A 78 7.06 9.65 -14.27
N GLY A 79 7.32 10.76 -14.99
CA GLY A 79 7.48 12.07 -14.37
C GLY A 79 6.20 12.62 -13.74
N ILE A 80 5.05 12.48 -14.41
CA ILE A 80 3.75 12.96 -13.90
C ILE A 80 3.30 12.16 -12.69
N ILE A 81 3.44 10.83 -12.70
CA ILE A 81 2.93 9.96 -11.64
C ILE A 81 3.91 9.81 -10.48
N CYS A 82 5.17 9.47 -10.79
CA CYS A 82 6.17 9.09 -9.79
C CYS A 82 7.09 10.26 -9.39
N GLY A 83 6.97 11.40 -10.07
CA GLY A 83 7.57 12.67 -9.65
C GLY A 83 8.81 13.11 -10.45
N PRO A 84 9.35 14.29 -10.12
CA PRO A 84 10.36 14.99 -10.93
C PRO A 84 11.63 14.17 -11.19
N PHE A 85 12.12 13.47 -10.17
CA PHE A 85 13.32 12.67 -10.27
C PHE A 85 13.17 11.56 -11.32
N VAL A 86 12.02 10.87 -11.30
CA VAL A 86 11.73 9.77 -12.24
C VAL A 86 11.63 10.28 -13.67
N GLY A 87 10.93 11.40 -13.90
CA GLY A 87 10.80 12.01 -15.22
C GLY A 87 12.14 12.43 -15.81
N ILE A 88 12.96 13.17 -15.05
CA ILE A 88 14.25 13.69 -15.54
C ILE A 88 15.22 12.54 -15.83
N VAL A 89 15.40 11.61 -14.90
CA VAL A 89 16.36 10.51 -15.07
C VAL A 89 15.94 9.58 -16.21
N SER A 90 14.65 9.22 -16.29
CA SER A 90 14.16 8.38 -17.40
C SER A 90 14.29 9.07 -18.76
N GLY A 91 14.02 10.38 -18.83
CA GLY A 91 14.19 11.18 -20.04
C GLY A 91 15.64 11.27 -20.50
N ILE A 92 16.59 11.43 -19.56
CA ILE A 92 18.03 11.40 -19.86
C ILE A 92 18.44 10.04 -20.42
N ILE A 93 18.10 8.94 -19.73
CA ILE A 93 18.49 7.59 -20.15
C ILE A 93 17.91 7.28 -21.54
N ALA A 94 16.61 7.52 -21.74
CA ALA A 94 15.94 7.22 -23.01
C ALA A 94 16.39 8.16 -24.15
N GLY A 95 16.69 9.43 -23.84
CA GLY A 95 17.21 10.39 -24.82
C GLY A 95 18.63 10.07 -25.27
N VAL A 96 19.52 9.74 -24.33
CA VAL A 96 20.88 9.28 -24.63
C VAL A 96 20.83 7.99 -25.44
N HIS A 97 19.99 7.03 -25.06
CA HIS A 97 19.81 5.80 -25.84
C HIS A 97 19.37 6.09 -27.28
N ARG A 98 18.41 7.01 -27.50
CA ARG A 98 17.97 7.40 -28.85
C ARG A 98 19.11 7.95 -29.70
N PHE A 99 19.97 8.78 -29.12
CA PHE A 99 21.12 9.32 -29.83
C PHE A 99 22.10 8.20 -30.24
N LEU A 100 22.39 7.29 -29.32
CA LEU A 100 23.32 6.17 -29.54
C LEU A 100 22.78 5.09 -30.49
N TYR A 101 21.46 4.91 -30.54
CA TYR A 101 20.84 3.88 -31.38
C TYR A 101 21.07 4.11 -32.88
N ASP A 102 21.15 5.37 -33.30
CA ASP A 102 21.21 5.77 -34.71
C ASP A 102 22.05 7.04 -34.83
N ILE A 103 23.36 6.86 -34.60
CA ILE A 103 24.36 7.92 -34.65
C ILE A 103 24.45 8.44 -36.08
N GLY A 104 24.16 9.73 -36.26
CA GLY A 104 24.14 10.37 -37.59
C GLY A 104 22.79 10.30 -38.31
N GLY A 105 21.77 9.66 -37.72
CA GLY A 105 20.42 9.65 -38.26
C GLY A 105 19.78 11.04 -38.29
N ILE A 106 18.96 11.30 -39.31
CA ILE A 106 18.42 12.64 -39.61
C ILE A 106 17.63 13.23 -38.43
N THR A 107 16.96 12.41 -37.62
CA THR A 107 16.21 12.84 -36.43
C THR A 107 16.85 12.45 -35.09
N SER A 108 18.07 11.90 -35.10
CA SER A 108 18.70 11.34 -33.89
C SER A 108 18.89 12.38 -32.78
N LEU A 109 19.50 13.51 -33.11
CA LEU A 109 19.73 14.62 -32.17
C LEU A 109 18.45 15.34 -31.73
N PRO A 110 17.53 15.79 -32.63
CA PRO A 110 16.31 16.47 -32.19
C PRO A 110 15.39 15.58 -31.35
N CYS A 111 15.23 14.28 -31.69
CA CYS A 111 14.45 13.34 -30.89
C CYS A 111 15.08 13.10 -29.51
N ALA A 112 16.41 13.03 -29.42
CA ALA A 112 17.10 12.88 -28.13
C ALA A 112 16.84 14.08 -27.21
N ILE A 113 16.98 15.30 -27.74
CA ILE A 113 16.70 16.54 -27.00
C ILE A 113 15.24 16.60 -26.57
N SER A 114 14.29 16.33 -27.48
CA SER A 114 12.85 16.27 -27.17
C SER A 114 12.54 15.29 -26.03
N THR A 115 13.17 14.11 -26.05
CA THR A 115 12.98 13.09 -25.01
C THR A 115 13.48 13.57 -23.65
N ILE A 116 14.61 14.26 -23.60
CA ILE A 116 15.13 14.85 -22.37
C ILE A 116 14.19 15.95 -21.88
N LEU A 117 13.74 16.83 -22.77
CA LEU A 117 12.77 17.88 -22.46
C LEU A 117 11.43 17.33 -21.95
N THR A 118 11.01 16.16 -22.42
CA THR A 118 9.83 15.43 -21.90
C THR A 118 9.98 15.15 -20.40
N GLY A 119 11.17 14.72 -19.97
CA GLY A 119 11.48 14.48 -18.57
C GLY A 119 11.39 15.73 -17.70
N PHE A 120 11.88 16.86 -18.20
CA PHE A 120 11.78 18.15 -17.51
C PHE A 120 10.35 18.71 -17.50
N LEU A 121 9.62 18.59 -18.61
CA LEU A 121 8.24 19.07 -18.72
C LEU A 121 7.32 18.28 -17.77
N SER A 122 7.43 16.95 -17.75
CA SER A 122 6.67 16.11 -16.83
C SER A 122 6.98 16.42 -15.36
N ALA A 123 8.25 16.69 -15.04
CA ALA A 123 8.67 17.15 -13.71
C ALA A 123 8.05 18.49 -13.31
N LEU A 124 8.00 19.45 -14.24
CA LEU A 124 7.38 20.75 -14.03
C LEU A 124 5.87 20.62 -13.82
N ILE A 125 5.20 19.79 -14.62
CA ILE A 125 3.77 19.48 -14.47
C ILE A 125 3.50 18.91 -13.07
N HIS A 126 4.31 17.95 -12.63
CA HIS A 126 4.16 17.34 -11.31
C HIS A 126 4.35 18.37 -10.19
N LYS A 127 5.38 19.22 -10.26
CA LYS A 127 5.71 20.21 -9.22
C LYS A 127 4.65 21.31 -9.11
N LYS A 128 4.02 21.72 -10.22
CA LYS A 128 2.94 22.72 -10.21
C LYS A 128 1.66 22.20 -9.56
N GLY A 129 1.54 20.89 -9.37
CA GLY A 129 0.34 20.25 -8.85
C GLY A 129 -0.77 20.15 -9.90
N PHE A 130 -1.80 19.37 -9.55
CA PHE A 130 -2.88 19.02 -10.45
C PHE A 130 -4.18 19.69 -9.99
N ARG A 131 -4.75 20.57 -10.82
CA ARG A 131 -6.10 21.12 -10.62
C ARG A 131 -7.18 20.22 -11.24
N TYR A 132 -6.82 19.53 -12.32
CA TYR A 132 -7.65 18.55 -13.03
C TYR A 132 -7.05 17.14 -12.95
N GLN A 133 -7.68 16.17 -13.61
CA GLN A 133 -7.19 14.80 -13.67
C GLN A 133 -5.80 14.71 -14.33
N LYS A 134 -4.90 13.90 -13.76
CA LYS A 134 -3.50 13.77 -14.22
C LYS A 134 -3.39 13.37 -15.69
N TRP A 135 -4.29 12.53 -16.19
CA TRP A 135 -4.30 12.10 -17.60
C TRP A 135 -4.49 13.26 -18.57
N LEU A 136 -5.23 14.31 -18.18
CA LEU A 136 -5.45 15.50 -19.03
C LEU A 136 -4.16 16.31 -19.20
N TYR A 137 -3.39 16.45 -18.12
CA TYR A 137 -2.06 17.06 -18.18
C TYR A 137 -1.08 16.21 -19.01
N GLY A 138 -1.18 14.88 -18.92
CA GLY A 138 -0.40 13.97 -19.75
C GLY A 138 -0.72 14.11 -21.24
N LEU A 139 -2.01 14.18 -21.59
CA LEU A 139 -2.47 14.37 -22.96
C LEU A 139 -1.97 15.70 -23.53
N ALA A 140 -2.21 16.82 -22.83
CA ALA A 140 -1.75 18.13 -23.25
C ALA A 140 -0.21 18.22 -23.31
N GLY A 141 0.49 17.68 -22.31
CA GLY A 141 1.94 17.61 -22.28
C GLY A 141 2.51 16.81 -23.45
N GLY A 142 1.88 15.70 -23.82
CA GLY A 142 2.22 14.89 -24.99
C GLY A 142 2.12 15.68 -26.30
N ILE A 143 1.02 16.38 -26.53
CA ILE A 143 0.84 17.20 -27.75
C ILE A 143 1.86 18.36 -27.79
N ILE A 144 2.13 19.00 -26.65
CA ILE A 144 3.10 20.09 -26.55
C ILE A 144 4.50 19.59 -26.88
N ILE A 145 4.93 18.48 -26.29
CA ILE A 145 6.30 17.99 -26.50
C ILE A 145 6.49 17.45 -27.91
N GLU A 146 5.47 16.83 -28.52
CA GLU A 146 5.49 16.43 -29.92
C GLU A 146 5.58 17.62 -30.87
N SER A 147 4.85 18.71 -30.57
CA SER A 147 4.97 19.96 -31.33
C SER A 147 6.39 20.53 -31.26
N ILE A 148 7.02 20.48 -30.08
CA ILE A 148 8.42 20.89 -29.88
C ILE A 148 9.36 19.96 -30.65
N GLU A 149 9.11 18.64 -30.64
CA GLU A 149 9.91 17.68 -31.39
C GLU A 149 9.90 17.96 -32.90
N MET A 150 8.71 18.17 -33.48
CA MET A 150 8.59 18.52 -34.89
C MET A 150 9.32 19.82 -35.22
N LEU A 151 9.23 20.82 -34.34
CA LEU A 151 9.96 22.08 -34.49
C LEU A 151 11.49 21.84 -34.47
N LEU A 152 11.98 21.03 -33.53
CA LEU A 152 13.40 20.68 -33.45
C LEU A 152 13.87 19.93 -34.71
N ILE A 153 13.07 19.01 -35.24
CA ILE A 153 13.37 18.32 -36.51
C ILE A 153 13.49 19.35 -37.65
N LEU A 154 12.55 20.28 -37.80
CA LEU A 154 12.61 21.29 -38.87
C LEU A 154 13.83 22.22 -38.77
N LEU A 155 14.25 22.56 -37.55
CA LEU A 155 15.38 23.46 -37.31
C LEU A 155 16.74 22.77 -37.49
N MET A 156 16.87 21.52 -37.02
CA MET A 156 18.16 20.85 -36.86
C MET A 156 18.45 19.82 -37.97
N SER A 157 17.42 19.22 -38.58
CA SER A 157 17.59 18.16 -39.57
C SER A 157 17.82 18.75 -40.98
N LYS A 158 18.88 18.28 -41.65
CA LYS A 158 19.22 18.69 -43.03
C LYS A 158 19.25 17.47 -43.97
N PRO A 159 18.83 17.61 -45.23
CA PRO A 159 18.25 18.81 -45.86
C PRO A 159 16.82 19.09 -45.38
N PHE A 160 16.40 20.37 -45.44
CA PHE A 160 15.09 20.80 -44.94
C PHE A 160 13.90 20.13 -45.66
N SER A 161 14.07 19.83 -46.96
CA SER A 161 13.06 19.10 -47.75
C SER A 161 12.72 17.73 -47.15
N SER A 162 13.74 16.98 -46.72
CA SER A 162 13.57 15.70 -46.04
C SER A 162 12.94 15.87 -44.66
N ALA A 163 13.38 16.85 -43.88
CA ALA A 163 12.80 17.16 -42.56
C ALA A 163 11.30 17.48 -42.67
N LEU A 164 10.91 18.30 -43.64
CA LEU A 164 9.52 18.67 -43.88
C LEU A 164 8.66 17.46 -44.32
N ALA A 165 9.20 16.58 -45.17
CA ALA A 165 8.52 15.36 -45.59
C ALA A 165 8.27 14.40 -44.42
N ILE A 166 9.26 14.26 -43.52
CA ILE A 166 9.13 13.50 -42.27
C ILE A 166 8.01 14.08 -41.41
N VAL A 167 8.09 15.37 -41.06
CA VAL A 167 7.13 16.03 -40.17
C VAL A 167 5.69 15.94 -40.70
N LYS A 168 5.48 16.21 -42.00
CA LYS A 168 4.15 16.08 -42.63
C LYS A 168 3.58 14.67 -42.53
N SER A 169 4.44 13.66 -42.51
CA SER A 169 4.03 12.25 -42.47
C SER A 169 3.76 11.76 -41.05
N ILE A 170 4.56 12.20 -40.07
CA ILE A 170 4.52 11.64 -38.71
C ILE A 170 3.75 12.49 -37.70
N TYR A 171 3.65 13.81 -37.87
CA TYR A 171 3.15 14.71 -36.81
C TYR A 171 1.76 14.32 -36.31
N VAL A 172 0.77 14.20 -37.20
CA VAL A 172 -0.61 13.90 -36.80
C VAL A 172 -0.73 12.49 -36.20
N PRO A 173 -0.26 11.41 -36.88
CA PRO A 173 -0.34 10.07 -36.31
C PRO A 173 0.41 9.91 -34.98
N MET A 174 1.63 10.43 -34.90
CA MET A 174 2.49 10.25 -33.72
C MET A 174 1.99 11.07 -32.53
N SER A 175 1.57 12.32 -32.75
CA SER A 175 0.99 13.16 -31.69
C SER A 175 -0.27 12.54 -31.10
N PHE A 176 -1.16 12.01 -31.95
CA PHE A 176 -2.36 11.31 -31.50
C PHE A 176 -2.02 10.05 -30.70
N THR A 177 -1.18 9.16 -31.24
CA THR A 177 -0.82 7.90 -30.57
C THR A 177 -0.12 8.14 -29.24
N ASN A 178 0.79 9.12 -29.16
CA ASN A 178 1.54 9.39 -27.94
C ASN A 178 0.69 10.08 -26.88
N ALA A 179 -0.14 11.06 -27.26
CA ALA A 179 -1.07 11.68 -26.32
C ALA A 179 -2.07 10.67 -25.74
N LEU A 180 -2.62 9.79 -26.59
CA LEU A 180 -3.53 8.72 -26.16
C LEU A 180 -2.81 7.70 -25.27
N GLY A 181 -1.61 7.28 -25.64
CA GLY A 181 -0.84 6.31 -24.88
C GLY A 181 -0.38 6.81 -23.51
N ILE A 182 0.01 8.09 -23.40
CA ILE A 182 0.27 8.74 -22.10
C ILE A 182 -1.00 8.70 -21.24
N CYS A 183 -2.15 9.06 -21.82
CA CYS A 183 -3.43 9.04 -21.11
C CYS A 183 -3.74 7.64 -20.56
N ILE A 184 -3.69 6.61 -21.41
CA ILE A 184 -3.96 5.22 -21.02
C ILE A 184 -2.97 4.75 -19.95
N LEU A 185 -1.67 5.02 -20.12
CA LEU A 185 -0.66 4.58 -19.16
C LEU A 185 -0.84 5.25 -17.79
N ILE A 186 -1.15 6.55 -17.76
CA ILE A 186 -1.49 7.25 -16.51
C ILE A 186 -2.71 6.60 -15.85
N LEU A 187 -3.78 6.33 -16.60
CA LEU A 187 -4.99 5.71 -16.05
C LEU A 187 -4.72 4.31 -15.47
N LEU A 188 -3.94 3.47 -16.16
CA LEU A 188 -3.57 2.13 -15.69
C LEU A 188 -2.79 2.18 -14.38
N ILE A 189 -1.80 3.07 -14.29
CA ILE A 189 -1.00 3.21 -13.09
C ILE A 189 -1.84 3.82 -11.95
N GLN A 190 -2.65 4.84 -12.22
CA GLN A 190 -3.54 5.43 -11.21
C GLN A 190 -4.55 4.41 -10.66
N ASN A 191 -5.11 3.53 -11.50
CA ASN A 191 -6.00 2.49 -11.05
C ASN A 191 -5.30 1.54 -10.06
N SER A 192 -4.02 1.23 -10.32
CA SER A 192 -3.20 0.41 -9.41
C SER A 192 -3.00 1.09 -8.04
N PHE A 193 -2.88 2.42 -7.99
CA PHE A 193 -2.84 3.18 -6.72
C PHE A 193 -4.20 3.17 -6.01
N LYS A 194 -5.30 3.31 -6.76
CA LYS A 194 -6.66 3.32 -6.18
C LYS A 194 -7.04 1.98 -5.55
N GLU A 195 -6.62 0.87 -6.16
CA GLU A 195 -6.79 -0.48 -5.57
C GLU A 195 -6.14 -0.59 -4.19
N LYS A 196 -4.95 0.00 -4.00
CA LYS A 196 -4.28 0.06 -2.69
C LYS A 196 -5.12 0.81 -1.64
N GLU A 197 -5.65 1.98 -1.99
CA GLU A 197 -6.48 2.79 -1.08
C GLU A 197 -7.77 2.05 -0.69
N GLN A 198 -8.43 1.42 -1.67
CA GLN A 198 -9.64 0.62 -1.43
C GLN A 198 -9.36 -0.58 -0.52
N MET A 199 -8.24 -1.29 -0.73
CA MET A 199 -7.83 -2.37 0.15
C MET A 199 -7.59 -1.89 1.58
N ALA A 200 -6.93 -0.74 1.77
CA ALA A 200 -6.70 -0.16 3.09
C ALA A 200 -8.01 0.22 3.80
N ALA A 201 -8.95 0.83 3.08
CA ALA A 201 -10.27 1.16 3.60
C ALA A 201 -11.04 -0.10 4.03
N MET A 202 -10.98 -1.17 3.23
CA MET A 202 -11.60 -2.46 3.57
C MET A 202 -10.99 -3.07 4.84
N GLN A 203 -9.67 -3.00 5.02
CA GLN A 203 -9.02 -3.48 6.25
C GLN A 203 -9.43 -2.66 7.47
N ALA A 204 -9.55 -1.34 7.35
CA ALA A 204 -10.02 -0.48 8.44
C ALA A 204 -11.47 -0.80 8.82
N GLN A 205 -12.34 -1.00 7.83
CA GLN A 205 -13.73 -1.42 8.05
C GLN A 205 -13.81 -2.77 8.76
N LEU A 206 -13.02 -3.75 8.32
CA LEU A 206 -12.96 -5.07 8.95
C LEU A 206 -12.46 -4.99 10.40
N ALA A 207 -11.42 -4.19 10.66
CA ALA A 207 -10.91 -3.97 12.02
C ALA A 207 -12.00 -3.40 12.95
N LEU A 208 -12.74 -2.38 12.48
CA LEU A 208 -13.83 -1.76 13.22
C LEU A 208 -15.01 -2.70 13.43
N GLU A 209 -15.36 -3.49 12.41
CA GLU A 209 -16.41 -4.50 12.51
C GLU A 209 -16.06 -5.57 13.56
N ILE A 210 -14.83 -6.09 13.53
CA ILE A 210 -14.32 -7.02 14.54
C ILE A 210 -14.39 -6.36 15.92
N ALA A 211 -13.86 -5.14 16.07
CA ALA A 211 -13.89 -4.42 17.33
C ALA A 211 -15.33 -4.27 17.87
N ASN A 212 -16.30 -3.92 17.02
CA ASN A 212 -17.71 -3.81 17.42
C ASN A 212 -18.30 -5.15 17.85
N LYS A 213 -17.98 -6.24 17.13
CA LYS A 213 -18.41 -7.60 17.50
C LYS A 213 -17.76 -8.08 18.80
N THR A 214 -16.53 -7.66 19.09
CA THR A 214 -15.81 -8.07 20.30
C THR A 214 -16.16 -7.24 21.54
N LEU A 215 -16.67 -6.02 21.35
CA LEU A 215 -16.94 -5.06 22.44
C LEU A 215 -17.77 -5.64 23.61
N PRO A 216 -18.86 -6.40 23.40
CA PRO A 216 -19.65 -6.95 24.52
C PRO A 216 -18.85 -7.89 25.42
N TYR A 217 -17.84 -8.57 24.88
CA TYR A 217 -17.01 -9.54 25.60
C TYR A 217 -15.90 -8.88 26.42
N PHE A 218 -15.63 -7.59 26.22
CA PHE A 218 -14.69 -6.85 27.06
C PHE A 218 -15.33 -6.32 28.34
N ARG A 219 -16.67 -6.32 28.50
CA ARG A 219 -17.32 -5.87 29.75
C ARG A 219 -16.89 -6.68 30.97
N GLU A 220 -16.74 -7.99 30.79
CA GLU A 220 -16.20 -8.90 31.79
C GLU A 220 -15.09 -9.74 31.17
N ILE A 221 -13.84 -9.29 31.34
CA ILE A 221 -12.67 -9.99 30.80
C ILE A 221 -12.42 -11.25 31.65
N ASN A 222 -12.63 -12.41 31.05
CA ASN A 222 -12.33 -13.74 31.60
C ASN A 222 -11.94 -14.68 30.44
N GLY A 223 -11.55 -15.92 30.76
CA GLY A 223 -11.09 -16.88 29.75
C GLY A 223 -12.14 -17.16 28.67
N ASP A 224 -13.41 -17.31 29.04
CA ASP A 224 -14.49 -17.60 28.11
C ASP A 224 -14.82 -16.42 27.20
N SER A 225 -14.78 -15.19 27.73
CA SER A 225 -15.00 -13.98 26.93
C SER A 225 -13.86 -13.76 25.94
N LEU A 226 -12.60 -13.96 26.37
CA LEU A 226 -11.43 -13.89 25.48
C LEU A 226 -11.40 -14.99 24.42
N LYS A 227 -11.91 -16.19 24.72
CA LYS A 227 -12.15 -17.24 23.70
C LYS A 227 -13.12 -16.76 22.63
N LYS A 228 -14.26 -16.17 23.02
CA LYS A 228 -15.23 -15.63 22.06
C LYS A 228 -14.61 -14.52 21.20
N VAL A 229 -13.80 -13.64 21.81
CA VAL A 229 -13.03 -12.61 21.08
C VAL A 229 -12.09 -13.27 20.06
N CYS A 230 -11.30 -14.27 20.46
CA CYS A 230 -10.39 -14.99 19.56
C CYS A 230 -11.15 -15.68 18.41
N THR A 231 -12.30 -16.30 18.69
CA THR A 231 -13.17 -16.91 17.65
C THR A 231 -13.63 -15.86 16.63
N ILE A 232 -14.15 -14.71 17.09
CA ILE A 232 -14.60 -13.64 16.18
C ILE A 232 -13.46 -13.14 15.31
N ILE A 233 -12.28 -12.89 15.89
CA ILE A 233 -11.10 -12.45 15.14
C ILE A 233 -10.70 -13.52 14.13
N LYS A 234 -10.61 -14.79 14.54
CA LYS A 234 -10.22 -15.91 13.68
C LYS A 234 -11.15 -16.02 12.47
N ASP A 235 -12.46 -16.05 12.72
CA ASP A 235 -13.46 -16.24 11.67
C ASP A 235 -13.54 -15.03 10.72
N SER A 236 -13.34 -13.81 11.25
CA SER A 236 -13.37 -12.57 10.45
C SER A 236 -12.08 -12.32 9.66
N THR A 237 -10.93 -12.81 10.15
CA THR A 237 -9.62 -12.60 9.51
C THR A 237 -9.18 -13.75 8.61
N GLY A 238 -9.84 -14.92 8.70
CA GLY A 238 -9.40 -16.13 8.02
C GLY A 238 -8.09 -16.70 8.57
N ALA A 239 -7.66 -16.26 9.76
CA ALA A 239 -6.50 -16.82 10.44
C ALA A 239 -6.74 -18.29 10.79
N ALA A 240 -5.67 -19.09 10.74
CA ALA A 240 -5.73 -20.49 11.16
C ALA A 240 -5.87 -20.63 12.67
N ALA A 241 -5.27 -19.69 13.42
CA ALA A 241 -5.45 -19.57 14.86
C ALA A 241 -5.25 -18.13 15.34
N VAL A 242 -5.88 -17.79 16.46
CA VAL A 242 -5.74 -16.50 17.16
C VAL A 242 -5.46 -16.75 18.63
N SER A 243 -4.53 -15.99 19.20
CA SER A 243 -4.21 -16.07 20.63
C SER A 243 -4.08 -14.68 21.25
N ILE A 244 -4.59 -14.53 22.47
CA ILE A 244 -4.38 -13.37 23.33
C ILE A 244 -3.58 -13.82 24.55
N THR A 245 -2.56 -13.05 24.92
CA THR A 245 -1.71 -13.31 26.09
C THR A 245 -1.63 -12.10 26.99
N ASP A 246 -1.29 -12.31 28.26
CA ASP A 246 -0.74 -11.25 29.11
C ASP A 246 0.80 -11.20 28.96
N LYS A 247 1.51 -10.62 29.94
CA LYS A 247 2.99 -10.58 29.97
C LYS A 247 3.66 -11.93 30.24
N THR A 248 2.92 -12.90 30.74
CA THR A 248 3.45 -14.14 31.36
C THR A 248 2.86 -15.42 30.77
N LYS A 249 1.57 -15.44 30.42
CA LYS A 249 0.81 -16.63 30.04
C LYS A 249 -0.19 -16.37 28.91
N ILE A 250 -0.65 -17.46 28.31
CA ILE A 250 -1.74 -17.46 27.33
C ILE A 250 -3.07 -17.25 28.06
N LEU A 251 -3.87 -16.28 27.61
CA LEU A 251 -5.20 -16.01 28.18
C LEU A 251 -6.31 -16.71 27.39
N ALA A 252 -6.14 -16.80 26.07
CA ALA A 252 -7.02 -17.55 25.18
C ALA A 252 -6.26 -17.97 23.92
N HIS A 253 -6.56 -19.16 23.40
CA HIS A 253 -6.14 -19.61 22.06
C HIS A 253 -7.26 -20.37 21.35
N VAL A 254 -7.55 -19.97 20.11
CA VAL A 254 -8.59 -20.61 19.28
C VAL A 254 -8.05 -20.91 17.89
N GLY A 255 -8.17 -22.16 17.45
CA GLY A 255 -7.88 -22.60 16.09
C GLY A 255 -6.91 -23.78 16.03
N LEU A 256 -6.10 -23.85 14.98
CA LEU A 256 -5.04 -24.87 14.89
C LEU A 256 -4.07 -24.74 16.08
N GLY A 257 -3.64 -25.88 16.61
CA GLY A 257 -2.74 -25.93 17.77
C GLY A 257 -3.44 -25.75 19.13
N SER A 258 -4.78 -25.70 19.19
CA SER A 258 -5.52 -25.68 20.47
C SER A 258 -5.29 -26.91 21.36
N ASP A 259 -4.71 -27.97 20.83
CA ASP A 259 -4.28 -29.18 21.55
C ASP A 259 -3.02 -28.99 22.42
N HIS A 260 -2.19 -27.98 22.13
CA HIS A 260 -0.92 -27.74 22.82
C HIS A 260 -0.59 -26.26 23.09
N HIS A 261 -1.45 -25.32 22.66
CA HIS A 261 -1.44 -23.92 23.07
C HIS A 261 -2.58 -23.69 24.06
N ILE A 262 -2.40 -24.12 25.31
CA ILE A 262 -3.48 -24.19 26.29
C ILE A 262 -3.58 -22.87 27.06
N ASP A 263 -4.81 -22.48 27.42
CA ASP A 263 -5.03 -21.32 28.28
C ASP A 263 -4.36 -21.54 29.65
N GLY A 264 -3.61 -20.55 30.11
CA GLY A 264 -2.84 -20.63 31.35
C GLY A 264 -1.38 -21.03 31.15
N ASP A 265 -1.01 -21.60 30.00
CA ASP A 265 0.38 -21.98 29.75
C ASP A 265 1.30 -20.75 29.73
N PRO A 266 2.54 -20.88 30.24
CA PRO A 266 3.50 -19.79 30.20
C PRO A 266 3.91 -19.46 28.76
N ILE A 267 4.29 -18.20 28.52
CA ILE A 267 4.80 -17.77 27.22
C ILE A 267 6.19 -18.38 27.00
N GLN A 268 6.24 -19.38 26.11
CA GLN A 268 7.48 -20.10 25.79
C GLN A 268 8.28 -19.41 24.68
N THR A 269 7.61 -18.88 23.65
CA THR A 269 8.27 -18.43 22.42
C THR A 269 9.05 -17.12 22.57
N PHE A 270 10.25 -17.05 22.00
CA PHE A 270 11.10 -15.85 22.06
C PHE A 270 10.46 -14.67 21.33
N ALA A 271 9.81 -14.92 20.19
CA ALA A 271 9.13 -13.90 19.41
C ALA A 271 8.07 -13.13 20.23
N THR A 272 7.30 -13.83 21.08
CA THR A 272 6.32 -13.16 21.95
C THR A 272 7.00 -12.27 22.98
N LYS A 273 8.06 -12.78 23.63
CA LYS A 273 8.82 -12.03 24.64
C LYS A 273 9.45 -10.77 24.05
N GLN A 274 9.94 -10.82 22.82
CA GLN A 274 10.45 -9.63 22.13
C GLN A 274 9.39 -8.54 22.00
N VAL A 275 8.18 -8.88 21.53
CA VAL A 275 7.10 -7.90 21.38
C VAL A 275 6.69 -7.31 22.73
N ILE A 276 6.64 -8.14 23.79
CA ILE A 276 6.36 -7.67 25.16
C ILE A 276 7.43 -6.69 25.64
N ASN A 277 8.70 -6.91 25.30
CA ASN A 277 9.81 -6.08 25.77
C ASN A 277 10.00 -4.78 24.99
N ASN A 278 9.85 -4.81 23.65
CA ASN A 278 10.14 -3.66 22.79
C ASN A 278 8.90 -2.94 22.24
N GLY A 279 7.71 -3.53 22.38
CA GLY A 279 6.45 -2.95 21.88
C GLY A 279 6.37 -2.83 20.36
N GLN A 280 7.22 -3.54 19.62
CA GLN A 280 7.23 -3.57 18.16
C GLN A 280 6.59 -4.86 17.67
N MET A 281 5.79 -4.76 16.61
CA MET A 281 5.21 -5.94 15.97
C MET A 281 6.32 -6.86 15.44
N ARG A 282 6.10 -8.17 15.56
CA ARG A 282 6.95 -9.19 14.94
C ARG A 282 6.16 -10.03 13.94
N ILE A 283 6.69 -10.17 12.72
CA ILE A 283 6.17 -11.08 11.68
C ILE A 283 7.06 -12.31 11.64
N MET A 284 6.50 -13.51 11.72
CA MET A 284 7.19 -14.79 11.65
C MET A 284 6.76 -15.50 10.36
N ASN A 285 7.67 -15.77 9.43
CA ASN A 285 7.33 -16.31 8.12
C ASN A 285 7.44 -17.83 8.02
N SER A 286 7.90 -18.48 9.09
CA SER A 286 8.25 -19.88 9.13
C SER A 286 7.93 -20.51 10.50
N PRO A 287 7.74 -21.85 10.57
CA PRO A 287 7.57 -22.57 11.84
C PRO A 287 8.75 -22.36 12.80
N GLU A 288 9.96 -22.29 12.23
CA GLU A 288 11.20 -22.12 12.99
C GLU A 288 11.23 -20.76 13.70
N GLU A 289 10.63 -19.71 13.12
CA GLU A 289 10.48 -18.40 13.76
C GLU A 289 9.34 -18.35 14.80
N ILE A 290 8.37 -19.27 14.73
CA ILE A 290 7.28 -19.38 15.73
C ILE A 290 7.82 -20.01 17.01
N GLU A 291 8.76 -20.96 16.88
CA GLU A 291 9.38 -21.68 18.00
C GLU A 291 8.36 -22.41 18.88
N CYS A 292 7.37 -23.07 18.26
CA CYS A 292 6.49 -23.96 19.02
C CYS A 292 7.27 -25.16 19.53
N SER A 293 7.07 -25.53 20.80
CA SER A 293 7.74 -26.65 21.46
C SER A 293 7.26 -28.02 20.99
N LEU A 294 6.09 -28.10 20.35
CA LEU A 294 5.56 -29.34 19.78
C LEU A 294 6.07 -29.56 18.35
N GLU A 295 6.77 -30.68 18.14
CA GLU A 295 7.11 -31.16 16.81
C GLU A 295 5.83 -31.47 16.01
N GLY A 296 5.75 -30.96 14.78
CA GLY A 296 4.58 -31.17 13.92
C GLY A 296 3.47 -30.12 14.03
N CYS A 297 3.68 -29.02 14.78
CA CYS A 297 2.71 -27.93 14.82
C CYS A 297 2.31 -27.44 13.41
N GLN A 298 1.01 -27.31 13.17
CA GLN A 298 0.45 -26.96 11.87
C GLN A 298 0.56 -25.46 11.55
N LEU A 299 0.91 -24.63 12.53
CA LEU A 299 1.13 -23.20 12.34
C LEU A 299 2.47 -22.99 11.61
N LYS A 300 2.43 -22.30 10.46
CA LYS A 300 3.60 -22.14 9.57
C LYS A 300 4.06 -20.70 9.39
N SER A 301 3.24 -19.72 9.73
CA SER A 301 3.61 -18.30 9.85
C SER A 301 2.68 -17.61 10.85
N GLY A 302 3.08 -16.45 11.37
CA GLY A 302 2.23 -15.65 12.24
C GLY A 302 2.70 -14.22 12.37
N LEU A 303 1.89 -13.38 13.01
CA LEU A 303 2.26 -12.04 13.41
C LEU A 303 1.83 -11.82 14.87
N ILE A 304 2.61 -11.01 15.58
CA ILE A 304 2.40 -10.69 16.99
C ILE A 304 2.37 -9.17 17.12
N VAL A 305 1.28 -8.63 17.65
CA VAL A 305 1.10 -7.19 17.91
C VAL A 305 0.90 -6.95 19.42
N PRO A 306 1.44 -5.86 19.98
CA PRO A 306 1.35 -5.56 21.40
C PRO A 306 -0.01 -4.95 21.77
N LEU A 307 -0.63 -5.48 22.82
CA LEU A 307 -1.77 -4.84 23.47
C LEU A 307 -1.24 -3.90 24.55
N LYS A 308 -1.75 -2.66 24.56
CA LYS A 308 -1.26 -1.61 25.45
C LYS A 308 -2.39 -1.07 26.32
N GLU A 309 -2.03 -0.64 27.52
CA GLU A 309 -2.83 0.23 28.36
C GLU A 309 -2.00 1.51 28.57
N LYS A 310 -2.48 2.64 28.04
CA LYS A 310 -1.65 3.86 27.89
C LYS A 310 -0.35 3.52 27.13
N ASP A 311 0.81 3.77 27.74
CA ASP A 311 2.13 3.45 27.17
C ASP A 311 2.69 2.09 27.63
N GLU A 312 2.01 1.38 28.53
CA GLU A 312 2.46 0.07 29.01
C GLU A 312 1.91 -1.08 28.18
N ILE A 313 2.79 -2.00 27.78
CA ILE A 313 2.38 -3.24 27.11
C ILE A 313 1.78 -4.16 28.16
N ILE A 314 0.52 -4.57 28.01
CA ILE A 314 -0.17 -5.46 28.95
C ILE A 314 -0.21 -6.92 28.46
N GLY A 315 0.08 -7.14 27.17
CA GLY A 315 -0.04 -8.44 26.55
C GLY A 315 0.18 -8.41 25.05
N THR A 316 -0.22 -9.47 24.37
CA THR A 316 -0.11 -9.57 22.91
C THR A 316 -1.36 -10.15 22.28
N LEU A 317 -1.64 -9.75 21.04
CA LEU A 317 -2.54 -10.43 20.13
C LEU A 317 -1.69 -11.11 19.04
N LYS A 318 -1.98 -12.38 18.77
CA LYS A 318 -1.26 -13.20 17.80
C LYS A 318 -2.23 -13.74 16.77
N LEU A 319 -1.87 -13.64 15.50
CA LEU A 319 -2.58 -14.24 14.37
C LEU A 319 -1.65 -15.21 13.68
N TYR A 320 -2.10 -16.45 13.48
CA TYR A 320 -1.32 -17.51 12.85
C TYR A 320 -1.98 -18.05 11.59
N PHE A 321 -1.17 -18.59 10.69
CA PHE A 321 -1.59 -19.13 9.39
C PHE A 321 -0.91 -20.47 9.11
N ALA A 322 -1.59 -21.34 8.36
CA ALA A 322 -1.15 -22.70 8.06
C ALA A 322 -0.14 -22.81 6.89
N LYS A 323 0.30 -21.68 6.31
CA LYS A 323 1.22 -21.64 5.16
C LYS A 323 2.47 -20.83 5.50
N ARG A 324 3.66 -21.28 5.05
CA ARG A 324 4.89 -20.49 5.10
C ARG A 324 4.73 -19.20 4.27
N ASN A 325 5.28 -18.09 4.73
CA ASN A 325 5.10 -16.76 4.11
C ASN A 325 3.61 -16.39 3.90
N GLY A 326 2.72 -16.78 4.82
CA GLY A 326 1.28 -16.52 4.72
C GLY A 326 0.87 -15.09 5.09
N ILE A 327 1.79 -14.28 5.62
CA ILE A 327 1.51 -12.93 6.08
C ILE A 327 1.59 -11.94 4.92
N SER A 328 0.47 -11.29 4.60
CA SER A 328 0.39 -10.23 3.60
C SER A 328 0.47 -8.86 4.27
N PHE A 329 0.67 -7.81 3.45
CA PHE A 329 0.59 -6.43 3.91
C PHE A 329 -0.80 -6.08 4.49
N THR A 330 -1.87 -6.69 3.98
CA THR A 330 -3.23 -6.47 4.51
C THR A 330 -3.39 -7.07 5.90
N HIS A 331 -2.84 -8.27 6.15
CA HIS A 331 -2.84 -8.88 7.48
C HIS A 331 -2.07 -8.01 8.51
N GLU A 332 -0.95 -7.44 8.11
CA GLU A 332 -0.16 -6.53 8.94
C GLU A 332 -0.98 -5.30 9.37
N LYS A 333 -1.59 -4.59 8.41
CA LYS A 333 -2.39 -3.39 8.69
C LYS A 333 -3.62 -3.69 9.54
N LEU A 334 -4.32 -4.79 9.25
CA LEU A 334 -5.45 -5.24 10.04
C LEU A 334 -5.04 -5.51 11.50
N ALA A 335 -3.94 -6.22 11.71
CA ALA A 335 -3.46 -6.55 13.04
C ALA A 335 -3.08 -5.32 13.86
N ILE A 336 -2.41 -4.32 13.25
CA ILE A 336 -2.12 -3.04 13.92
C ILE A 336 -3.42 -2.36 14.37
N GLY A 337 -4.39 -2.25 13.46
CA GLY A 337 -5.69 -1.64 13.77
C GLY A 337 -6.43 -2.37 14.88
N LEU A 338 -6.47 -3.70 14.83
CA LEU A 338 -7.04 -4.53 15.89
C LEU A 338 -6.32 -4.35 17.22
N SER A 339 -4.99 -4.30 17.21
CA SER A 339 -4.19 -4.08 18.41
C SER A 339 -4.58 -2.79 19.11
N GLN A 340 -4.73 -1.70 18.35
CA GLN A 340 -5.13 -0.40 18.87
C GLN A 340 -6.56 -0.42 19.41
N LEU A 341 -7.52 -0.93 18.64
CA LEU A 341 -8.93 -0.97 19.03
C LEU A 341 -9.15 -1.86 20.27
N ILE A 342 -8.52 -3.03 20.32
CA ILE A 342 -8.63 -3.95 21.47
C ILE A 342 -7.96 -3.35 22.70
N SER A 343 -6.79 -2.71 22.54
CA SER A 343 -6.13 -1.97 23.63
C SER A 343 -7.09 -0.93 24.25
N THR A 344 -7.74 -0.12 23.41
CA THR A 344 -8.75 0.84 23.86
C THR A 344 -9.95 0.17 24.54
N GLN A 345 -10.42 -0.98 24.04
CA GLN A 345 -11.53 -1.71 24.66
C GLN A 345 -11.19 -2.24 26.06
N ILE A 346 -9.96 -2.73 26.25
CA ILE A 346 -9.47 -3.18 27.55
C ILE A 346 -9.41 -2.00 28.53
N GLU A 347 -8.91 -0.84 28.07
CA GLU A 347 -8.85 0.38 28.88
C GLU A 347 -10.25 0.85 29.30
N ILE A 348 -11.19 0.94 28.36
CA ILE A 348 -12.59 1.32 28.64
C ILE A 348 -13.24 0.37 29.64
N SER A 349 -13.03 -0.94 29.49
CA SER A 349 -13.55 -1.96 30.41
C SER A 349 -13.07 -1.74 31.85
N LYS A 350 -11.78 -1.45 32.01
CA LYS A 350 -11.18 -1.21 33.33
C LYS A 350 -11.71 0.06 33.97
N VAL A 351 -11.88 1.13 33.19
CA VAL A 351 -12.50 2.38 33.68
C VAL A 351 -13.92 2.11 34.17
N GLY A 352 -14.75 1.43 33.38
CA GLY A 352 -16.13 1.11 33.79
C GLY A 352 -16.19 0.28 35.09
N LYS A 353 -15.26 -0.67 35.27
CA LYS A 353 -15.18 -1.46 36.51
C LYS A 353 -14.76 -0.63 37.73
N LEU A 354 -13.88 0.35 37.54
CA LEU A 354 -13.49 1.27 38.61
C LEU A 354 -14.65 2.18 39.02
N GLU A 355 -15.44 2.67 38.06
CA GLU A 355 -16.66 3.44 38.33
C GLU A 355 -17.68 2.64 39.13
N GLU A 356 -17.91 1.37 38.77
CA GLU A 356 -18.82 0.48 39.52
C GLU A 356 -18.36 0.27 40.97
N LEU A 357 -17.05 0.03 41.17
CA LEU A 357 -16.46 -0.13 42.49
C LEU A 357 -16.55 1.16 43.33
N ALA A 358 -16.34 2.33 42.71
CA ALA A 358 -16.47 3.63 43.36
C ALA A 358 -17.92 3.91 43.80
N ALA A 359 -18.89 3.69 42.91
CA ALA A 359 -20.32 3.84 43.23
C ALA A 359 -20.73 2.90 44.38
N LYS A 360 -20.25 1.66 44.38
CA LYS A 360 -20.51 0.70 45.46
C LYS A 360 -19.88 1.14 46.79
N ALA A 361 -18.69 1.73 46.76
CA ALA A 361 -18.04 2.27 47.95
C ALA A 361 -18.79 3.49 48.50
N GLU A 362 -19.27 4.38 47.63
CA GLU A 362 -20.08 5.55 48.01
C GLU A 362 -21.40 5.15 48.66
N ILE A 363 -22.14 4.19 48.07
CA ILE A 363 -23.38 3.66 48.66
C ILE A 363 -23.11 3.08 50.06
N LYS A 364 -22.03 2.31 50.22
CA LYS A 364 -21.65 1.77 51.53
C LYS A 364 -21.31 2.86 52.55
N ALA A 365 -20.63 3.93 52.12
CA ALA A 365 -20.32 5.05 52.98
C ALA A 365 -21.59 5.80 53.41
N LEU A 366 -22.54 6.04 52.50
CA LEU A 366 -23.84 6.64 52.80
C LEU A 366 -24.66 5.76 53.76
N GLN A 367 -24.70 4.44 53.54
CA GLN A 367 -25.37 3.51 54.45
C GLN A 367 -24.76 3.51 55.85
N ALA A 368 -23.43 3.61 55.97
CA ALA A 368 -22.75 3.70 57.26
C ALA A 368 -23.03 5.03 58.00
N GLN A 369 -23.39 6.10 57.27
CA GLN A 369 -23.79 7.38 57.86
C GLN A 369 -25.26 7.42 58.31
N ILE A 370 -26.10 6.46 57.92
CA ILE A 370 -27.46 6.36 58.46
C ILE A 370 -27.35 6.03 59.95
N ASN A 371 -27.65 7.02 60.79
CA ASN A 371 -27.56 6.90 62.23
C ASN A 371 -28.47 5.76 62.72
N GLN A 372 -27.92 4.84 63.53
CA GLN A 372 -28.68 3.74 64.13
C GLN A 372 -29.96 4.23 64.83
N HIS A 373 -29.93 5.41 65.44
CA HIS A 373 -31.09 6.03 66.07
C HIS A 373 -32.23 6.34 65.10
N PHE A 374 -31.93 6.71 63.85
CA PHE A 374 -32.94 6.96 62.83
C PHE A 374 -33.62 5.65 62.37
N LEU A 375 -32.84 4.57 62.27
CA LEU A 375 -33.36 3.23 61.97
C LEU A 375 -34.25 2.71 63.11
N PHE A 376 -33.83 2.88 64.37
CA PHE A 376 -34.63 2.54 65.55
C PHE A 376 -35.92 3.37 65.64
N ASN A 377 -35.87 4.67 65.34
CA ASN A 377 -37.05 5.54 65.31
C ASN A 377 -38.05 5.14 64.21
N ALA A 378 -37.57 4.76 63.03
CA ALA A 378 -38.43 4.32 61.94
C ALA A 378 -39.10 2.97 62.28
N LEU A 379 -38.36 2.02 62.85
CA LEU A 379 -38.89 0.72 63.28
C LEU A 379 -39.93 0.86 64.41
N ASN A 380 -39.65 1.69 65.42
CA ASN A 380 -40.59 1.92 66.52
C ASN A 380 -41.91 2.55 66.04
N THR A 381 -41.86 3.42 65.02
CA THR A 381 -43.07 4.04 64.43
C THR A 381 -43.90 3.07 63.58
N ILE A 382 -43.32 1.97 63.07
CA ILE A 382 -44.06 0.93 62.33
C ILE A 382 -44.70 -0.09 63.27
N ILE A 383 -44.09 -0.31 64.45
CA ILE A 383 -44.54 -1.27 65.46
C ILE A 383 -45.59 -0.64 66.40
N ALA A 384 -45.52 0.67 66.64
CA ALA A 384 -46.54 1.47 67.33
C ALA A 384 -47.72 1.79 66.40
#